data_AF-A0A815JHR3-F1
#
_entry.id   AF-A0A815JHR3-F1
#
_cell.length_a   1.000
_cell.length_b   1.000
_cell.length_c   1.000
_cell.angle_alpha   90.00
_cell.angle_beta   90.00
_cell.angle_gamma   90.00
#
_symmetry.space_group_name_H-M   'P 1'
#
loop_
_entity.id
_entity.type
_entity.pdbx_description
1 polymer ?
#
loop_
_entity_poly.entity_id
_entity_poly.type
_entity_poly.pdbx_seq_one_letter_code
_entity_poly.pdbx_strand_id
1 'polypeptide(L)'
;MIKRSRQNSPLALRLFTYVIKTLFECLTFPDAYCVNRFLPIILPLTKLYTDIIDKLVISSSSSLIDIKFLFQCLLKGLERHNENEGVNTNMISLIGHIYELWHNRYQTELDFVLYQTIPQLNVELLNTYKTRLLSSNNNNSNNEQQRKSQQITERERRDTIKNLLNPLLLSPMSSNKKEGLNLKIPFNQTIVSTL
;
A
#
# COMPACT_ATOMS: atom_id res chain seq x y z
N MET A 1 22.69 -31.24 5.87
CA MET A 1 22.84 -30.26 4.76
C MET A 1 21.66 -30.44 3.80
N ILE A 2 20.59 -29.66 3.96
CA ILE A 2 19.38 -29.80 3.13
C ILE A 2 19.67 -29.16 1.77
N LYS A 3 19.60 -29.97 0.70
CA LYS A 3 19.80 -29.54 -0.69
C LYS A 3 18.78 -28.45 -1.06
N ARG A 4 19.24 -27.20 -1.24
CA ARG A 4 18.46 -26.03 -1.68
C ARG A 4 18.05 -26.05 -3.16
N SER A 5 18.04 -27.20 -3.83
CA SER A 5 17.84 -27.28 -5.29
C SER A 5 16.39 -27.44 -5.74
N ARG A 6 15.39 -27.44 -4.83
CA ARG A 6 13.97 -27.68 -5.17
C ARG A 6 13.01 -26.49 -4.98
N GLN A 7 13.47 -25.32 -4.54
CA GLN A 7 12.57 -24.23 -4.11
C GLN A 7 12.23 -23.18 -5.18
N ASN A 8 12.84 -23.23 -6.37
CA ASN A 8 12.69 -22.18 -7.38
C ASN A 8 11.85 -22.65 -8.57
N SER A 9 10.62 -23.12 -8.32
CA SER A 9 9.68 -23.42 -9.41
C SER A 9 9.15 -22.10 -9.99
N PRO A 10 9.28 -21.85 -11.30
CA PRO A 10 8.70 -20.67 -11.96
C PRO A 10 7.19 -20.56 -11.74
N LEU A 11 6.50 -21.70 -11.61
CA LEU A 11 5.06 -21.75 -11.31
C LEU A 11 4.76 -21.28 -9.88
N ALA A 12 5.57 -21.70 -8.91
CA ALA A 12 5.41 -21.28 -7.51
C ALA A 12 5.66 -19.76 -7.36
N LEU A 13 6.64 -19.22 -8.10
CA LEU A 13 6.89 -17.79 -8.11
C LEU A 13 5.71 -17.02 -8.71
N ARG A 14 5.17 -17.46 -9.86
CA ARG A 14 3.97 -16.85 -10.47
C ARG A 14 2.76 -16.90 -9.53
N LEU A 15 2.52 -18.04 -8.88
CA LEU A 15 1.44 -18.18 -7.90
C LEU A 15 1.63 -17.18 -6.75
N PHE A 16 2.85 -17.06 -6.23
CA PHE A 16 3.13 -16.14 -5.14
C PHE A 16 2.97 -14.67 -5.57
N THR A 17 3.39 -14.32 -6.79
CA THR A 17 3.09 -13.00 -7.39
C THR A 17 1.59 -12.73 -7.44
N TYR A 18 0.77 -13.69 -7.85
CA TYR A 18 -0.70 -13.52 -7.85
C TYR A 18 -1.24 -13.30 -6.44
N VAL A 19 -0.74 -14.04 -5.45
CA VAL A 19 -1.13 -13.83 -4.04
C VAL A 19 -0.79 -12.42 -3.58
N ILE A 20 0.41 -11.91 -3.88
CA ILE A 20 0.79 -10.53 -3.58
C ILE A 20 -0.15 -9.54 -4.27
N LYS A 21 -0.42 -9.74 -5.57
CA LYS A 21 -1.33 -8.88 -6.32
C LYS A 21 -2.73 -8.82 -5.68
N THR A 22 -3.32 -9.98 -5.39
CA THR A 22 -4.65 -10.07 -4.77
C THR A 22 -4.67 -9.40 -3.39
N LEU A 23 -3.62 -9.56 -2.58
CA LEU A 23 -3.55 -8.91 -1.27
C LEU A 23 -3.57 -7.38 -1.35
N PHE A 24 -2.88 -6.80 -2.34
CA PHE A 24 -2.94 -5.36 -2.58
C PHE A 24 -4.29 -4.93 -3.14
N GLU A 25 -4.90 -5.70 -4.05
CA GLU A 25 -6.26 -5.44 -4.54
C GLU A 25 -7.29 -5.42 -3.41
N CYS A 26 -7.16 -6.32 -2.42
CA CYS A 26 -8.04 -6.35 -1.25
C CYS A 26 -8.06 -5.04 -0.46
N LEU A 27 -7.00 -4.22 -0.51
CA LEU A 27 -6.98 -2.89 0.12
C LEU A 27 -7.99 -1.91 -0.49
N THR A 28 -8.48 -2.20 -1.69
CA THR A 28 -9.46 -1.38 -2.40
C THR A 28 -10.90 -1.82 -2.14
N PHE A 29 -11.12 -2.88 -1.35
CA PHE A 29 -12.46 -3.38 -1.02
C PHE A 29 -13.25 -2.37 -0.17
N PRO A 30 -14.58 -2.33 -0.28
CA PRO A 30 -15.40 -1.41 0.51
C PRO A 30 -15.35 -1.68 2.02
N ASP A 31 -15.09 -2.91 2.44
CA ASP A 31 -15.15 -3.31 3.84
C ASP A 31 -13.84 -3.02 4.59
N ALA A 32 -13.88 -1.96 5.40
CA ALA A 32 -12.77 -1.56 6.26
C ALA A 32 -12.36 -2.64 7.29
N TYR A 33 -13.29 -3.50 7.71
CA TYR A 33 -12.98 -4.60 8.62
C TYR A 33 -12.08 -5.66 7.96
N CYS A 34 -12.42 -6.04 6.72
CA CYS A 34 -11.58 -6.92 5.92
C CYS A 34 -10.21 -6.31 5.67
N VAL A 35 -10.14 -5.04 5.27
CA VAL A 35 -8.87 -4.34 5.03
C VAL A 35 -7.99 -4.35 6.27
N ASN A 36 -8.54 -4.05 7.45
CA ASN A 36 -7.78 -4.04 8.69
C ASN A 36 -7.19 -5.43 9.06
N ARG A 37 -7.84 -6.52 8.63
CA ARG A 37 -7.30 -7.88 8.79
C ARG A 37 -6.17 -8.21 7.81
N PHE A 38 -6.16 -7.60 6.61
CA PHE A 38 -5.11 -7.84 5.61
C PHE A 38 -3.85 -7.01 5.85
N LEU A 39 -4.00 -5.77 6.36
CA LEU A 39 -2.90 -4.85 6.67
C LEU A 39 -1.67 -5.48 7.36
N PRO A 40 -1.82 -6.24 8.47
CA PRO A 40 -0.66 -6.82 9.15
C PRO A 40 0.07 -7.90 8.34
N ILE A 41 -0.56 -8.45 7.30
CA ILE A 41 -0.03 -9.57 6.50
C ILE A 41 0.72 -9.05 5.27
N ILE A 42 0.32 -7.90 4.72
CA ILE A 42 0.83 -7.38 3.44
C ILE A 42 2.33 -7.08 3.52
N LEU A 43 2.78 -6.36 4.55
CA LEU A 43 4.19 -5.97 4.65
C LEU A 43 5.13 -7.19 4.80
N PRO A 44 4.90 -8.14 5.74
CA PRO A 44 5.73 -9.34 5.84
C PRO A 44 5.80 -10.16 4.54
N LEU A 45 4.67 -10.37 3.88
CA LEU A 45 4.64 -11.14 2.63
C LEU A 45 5.34 -10.41 1.49
N THR A 46 5.20 -9.08 1.42
CA THR A 46 5.88 -8.27 0.40
C THR A 46 7.39 -8.27 0.59
N LYS A 47 7.87 -8.20 1.85
CA LYS A 47 9.30 -8.36 2.17
C LYS A 47 9.82 -9.73 1.72
N LEU A 48 9.12 -10.80 2.10
CA LEU A 48 9.50 -12.16 1.68
C LEU A 48 9.53 -12.30 0.15
N TYR A 49 8.52 -11.76 -0.53
CA TYR A 49 8.47 -11.74 -1.99
C TYR A 49 9.65 -11.00 -2.60
N THR A 50 9.95 -9.80 -2.08
CA THR A 50 11.05 -8.97 -2.58
C THR A 50 12.40 -9.67 -2.38
N ASP A 51 12.62 -10.27 -1.19
CA ASP A 51 13.82 -11.05 -0.88
C ASP A 51 13.99 -12.26 -1.82
N ILE A 52 12.90 -12.95 -2.16
CA ILE A 52 12.92 -14.09 -3.09
C ILE A 52 13.29 -13.61 -4.50
N ILE A 53 12.66 -12.54 -4.98
CA ILE A 53 12.95 -11.96 -6.30
C ILE A 53 14.41 -11.47 -6.38
N ASP A 54 14.90 -10.82 -5.33
CA ASP A 54 16.29 -10.33 -5.25
C ASP A 54 17.31 -11.47 -5.33
N LYS A 55 17.06 -12.58 -4.61
CA LYS A 55 17.94 -13.76 -4.62
C LYS A 55 17.90 -14.52 -5.93
N LEU A 56 16.80 -14.41 -6.69
CA LEU A 56 16.58 -15.23 -7.87
C LEU A 56 17.36 -14.74 -9.10
N VAL A 57 17.81 -13.47 -9.15
CA VAL A 57 18.59 -12.88 -10.27
C VAL A 57 18.11 -13.38 -11.64
N ILE A 58 16.80 -13.53 -11.84
CA ILE A 58 16.29 -14.05 -13.10
C ILE A 58 16.36 -12.91 -14.12
N SER A 59 17.20 -13.16 -15.10
CA SER A 59 17.61 -12.38 -16.26
C SER A 59 16.46 -12.02 -17.23
N SER A 60 15.34 -11.51 -16.69
CA SER A 60 14.20 -11.02 -17.45
C SER A 60 13.49 -9.95 -16.61
N SER A 61 14.19 -8.84 -16.42
CA SER A 61 13.73 -7.61 -15.78
C SER A 61 12.60 -6.98 -16.61
N SER A 62 11.34 -7.15 -16.19
CA SER A 62 10.29 -6.11 -16.23
C SER A 62 8.85 -6.63 -16.12
N SER A 63 8.56 -7.92 -16.35
CA SER A 63 7.15 -8.36 -16.53
C SER A 63 6.52 -9.16 -15.40
N LEU A 64 7.28 -9.52 -14.35
CA LEU A 64 6.74 -10.39 -13.30
C LEU A 64 5.78 -9.65 -12.37
N ILE A 65 6.01 -8.37 -12.07
CA ILE A 65 5.19 -7.64 -11.11
C ILE A 65 5.01 -6.19 -11.55
N ASP A 66 3.75 -5.77 -11.59
CA ASP A 66 3.38 -4.40 -11.89
C ASP A 66 3.43 -3.57 -10.60
N ILE A 67 4.61 -3.04 -10.29
CA ILE A 67 4.84 -2.22 -9.09
C ILE A 67 3.96 -0.97 -9.10
N LYS A 68 3.68 -0.39 -10.28
CA LYS A 68 2.80 0.77 -10.41
C LYS A 68 1.39 0.42 -9.93
N PHE A 69 0.86 -0.71 -10.42
CA PHE A 69 -0.45 -1.19 -10.01
C PHE A 69 -0.54 -1.43 -8.49
N LEU A 70 0.45 -2.12 -7.90
CA LEU A 70 0.44 -2.40 -6.46
C LEU A 70 0.51 -1.11 -5.64
N PHE A 71 1.37 -0.17 -6.02
CA PHE A 71 1.47 1.10 -5.31
C PHE A 71 0.20 1.96 -5.49
N GLN A 72 -0.45 1.91 -6.65
CA GLN A 72 -1.76 2.53 -6.87
C GLN A 72 -2.85 1.92 -5.97
N CYS A 73 -2.85 0.59 -5.76
CA CYS A 73 -3.81 -0.05 -4.84
C CYS A 73 -3.68 0.48 -3.41
N LEU A 74 -2.45 0.74 -2.94
CA LEU A 74 -2.23 1.35 -1.62
C LEU A 74 -2.84 2.75 -1.55
N LEU A 75 -2.57 3.61 -2.53
CA LEU A 75 -3.08 4.99 -2.52
C LEU A 75 -4.62 5.04 -2.65
N LYS A 76 -5.20 4.19 -3.52
CA LYS A 76 -6.66 4.05 -3.65
C LYS A 76 -7.31 3.54 -2.37
N GLY A 77 -6.69 2.57 -1.70
CA GLY A 77 -7.18 2.07 -0.42
C GLY A 77 -7.17 3.17 0.65
N LEU A 78 -6.11 3.99 0.68
CA LEU A 78 -6.01 5.09 1.63
C LEU A 78 -7.10 6.13 1.40
N GLU A 79 -7.30 6.55 0.14
CA GLU A 79 -8.36 7.49 -0.25
C GLU A 79 -9.74 6.95 0.16
N ARG A 80 -10.02 5.67 -0.14
CA ARG A 80 -11.30 5.03 0.14
C ARG A 80 -11.62 4.93 1.63
N HIS A 81 -10.62 4.66 2.46
CA HIS A 81 -10.80 4.40 3.90
C HIS A 81 -10.36 5.56 4.79
N ASN A 82 -10.13 6.74 4.22
CA ASN A 82 -9.67 7.93 4.94
C ASN A 82 -10.54 8.27 6.17
N GLU A 83 -11.86 8.08 6.08
CA GLU A 83 -12.81 8.29 7.18
C GLU A 83 -12.59 7.37 8.40
N ASN A 84 -11.93 6.22 8.22
CA ASN A 84 -11.63 5.28 9.30
C ASN A 84 -10.21 5.51 9.82
N GLU A 85 -10.08 6.23 10.93
CA GLU A 85 -8.78 6.64 11.49
C GLU A 85 -7.82 5.46 11.77
N GLY A 86 -8.34 4.34 12.26
CA GLY A 86 -7.55 3.14 12.55
C GLY A 86 -6.96 2.52 11.28
N VAL A 87 -7.80 2.37 10.23
CA VAL A 87 -7.34 1.87 8.93
C VAL A 87 -6.41 2.87 8.25
N ASN A 88 -6.74 4.16 8.30
CA ASN A 88 -5.96 5.25 7.72
C ASN A 88 -4.53 5.29 8.30
N THR A 89 -4.39 5.24 9.63
CA THR A 89 -3.08 5.25 10.30
C THR A 89 -2.22 4.05 9.89
N ASN A 90 -2.82 2.86 9.85
CA ASN A 90 -2.13 1.64 9.44
C ASN A 90 -1.78 1.64 7.95
N MET A 91 -2.65 2.20 7.09
CA MET A 91 -2.39 2.38 5.65
C MET A 91 -1.25 3.35 5.40
N ILE A 92 -1.20 4.50 6.09
CA ILE A 92 -0.10 5.47 5.99
C ILE A 92 1.23 4.81 6.38
N SER A 93 1.25 4.07 7.50
CA SER A 93 2.45 3.32 7.91
C SER A 93 2.85 2.30 6.85
N LEU A 94 1.91 1.49 6.35
CA LEU A 94 2.15 0.50 5.31
C LEU A 94 2.73 1.14 4.03
N ILE A 95 2.16 2.24 3.56
CA ILE A 95 2.65 2.99 2.39
C ILE A 95 4.11 3.40 2.60
N GLY A 96 4.44 3.95 3.77
CA GLY A 96 5.81 4.32 4.10
C GLY A 96 6.78 3.14 4.04
N HIS A 97 6.44 2.03 4.69
CA HIS A 97 7.29 0.83 4.68
C HIS A 97 7.48 0.24 3.28
N ILE A 98 6.42 0.19 2.48
CA ILE A 98 6.48 -0.33 1.11
C ILE A 98 7.29 0.61 0.21
N TYR A 99 7.11 1.93 0.36
CA TYR A 99 7.89 2.91 -0.37
C TYR A 99 9.39 2.73 -0.08
N GLU A 100 9.80 2.66 1.18
CA GLU A 100 11.21 2.45 1.55
C GLU A 100 11.75 1.10 1.05
N LEU A 101 10.95 0.03 1.14
CA LEU A 101 11.33 -1.30 0.66
C LEU A 101 11.62 -1.32 -0.84
N TRP A 102 10.80 -0.62 -1.63
CA TRP A 102 10.89 -0.63 -3.09
C TRP A 102 11.71 0.53 -3.66
N HIS A 103 12.04 1.53 -2.85
CA HIS A 103 12.67 2.78 -3.28
C HIS A 103 13.91 2.54 -4.16
N ASN A 104 14.87 1.75 -3.68
CA ASN A 104 16.15 1.57 -4.38
C ASN A 104 16.01 0.98 -5.79
N ARG A 105 14.98 0.15 -6.04
CA ARG A 105 14.83 -0.59 -7.30
C ARG A 105 13.77 0.01 -8.21
N TYR A 106 12.71 0.56 -7.65
CA TYR A 106 11.51 0.96 -8.37
C TYR A 106 11.17 2.43 -8.19
N GLN A 107 12.16 3.27 -7.87
CA GLN A 107 11.95 4.69 -7.61
C GLN A 107 11.15 5.38 -8.72
N THR A 108 11.48 5.13 -9.99
CA THR A 108 10.83 5.79 -11.12
C THR A 108 9.35 5.43 -11.20
N GLU A 109 8.98 4.18 -10.97
CA GLU A 109 7.60 3.71 -10.94
C GLU A 109 6.83 4.29 -9.75
N LEU A 110 7.45 4.34 -8.57
CA LEU A 110 6.85 4.93 -7.36
C LEU A 110 6.62 6.43 -7.53
N ASP A 111 7.65 7.17 -7.98
CA ASP A 111 7.57 8.61 -8.24
C ASP A 111 6.45 8.89 -9.27
N PHE A 112 6.40 8.12 -10.35
CA PHE A 112 5.36 8.24 -11.38
C PHE A 112 3.94 8.10 -10.79
N VAL A 113 3.71 7.09 -9.95
CA VAL A 113 2.39 6.91 -9.31
C VAL A 113 2.06 8.05 -8.36
N LEU A 114 3.03 8.53 -7.56
CA LEU A 114 2.83 9.67 -6.67
C LEU A 114 2.44 10.93 -7.44
N TYR A 115 3.16 11.25 -8.52
CA TYR A 115 2.86 12.41 -9.37
C TYR A 115 1.49 12.33 -10.04
N GLN A 116 1.07 11.13 -10.45
CA GLN A 116 -0.23 10.95 -11.09
C GLN A 116 -1.40 11.00 -10.11
N THR A 117 -1.20 10.52 -8.88
CA THR A 117 -2.30 10.25 -7.94
C THR A 117 -2.51 11.38 -6.95
N ILE A 118 -1.45 12.10 -6.56
CA ILE A 118 -1.52 13.11 -5.50
C ILE A 118 -1.61 14.50 -6.12
N PRO A 119 -2.75 15.19 -6.01
CA PRO A 119 -2.86 16.57 -6.45
C PRO A 119 -1.87 17.45 -5.66
N GLN A 120 -1.18 18.36 -6.33
CA GLN A 120 -0.28 19.31 -5.68
C GLN A 120 0.80 18.63 -4.79
N LEU A 121 1.32 17.49 -5.24
CA LEU A 121 2.37 16.76 -4.55
C LEU A 121 3.53 17.69 -4.15
N ASN A 122 3.90 17.67 -2.87
CA ASN A 122 5.05 18.42 -2.37
C ASN A 122 6.36 17.73 -2.81
N VAL A 123 6.87 18.16 -3.97
CA VAL A 123 8.08 17.60 -4.60
C VAL A 123 9.33 17.81 -3.74
N GLU A 124 9.44 18.93 -3.03
CA GLU A 124 10.58 19.24 -2.16
C GLU A 124 10.64 18.27 -0.98
N LEU A 125 9.50 18.02 -0.34
CA LEU A 125 9.39 17.03 0.73
C LEU A 125 9.73 15.62 0.23
N LEU A 126 9.23 15.25 -0.95
CA LEU A 126 9.50 13.95 -1.56
C LEU A 126 10.99 13.78 -1.84
N ASN A 127 11.63 14.78 -2.46
CA ASN A 127 13.06 14.73 -2.77
C ASN A 127 13.92 14.68 -1.50
N THR A 128 13.57 15.47 -0.48
CA THR A 128 14.23 15.43 0.84
C THR A 128 14.12 14.06 1.49
N TYR A 129 12.97 13.41 1.37
CA TYR A 129 12.76 12.05 1.88
C TYR A 129 13.61 11.02 1.11
N LYS A 130 13.62 11.07 -0.24
CA LYS A 130 14.46 10.21 -1.09
C LYS A 130 15.95 10.33 -0.77
N THR A 131 16.46 11.55 -0.66
CA THR A 131 17.88 11.79 -0.32
C THR A 131 18.25 11.13 1.00
N ARG A 132 17.39 11.22 2.02
CA ARG A 132 17.61 10.56 3.32
C ARG A 132 17.63 9.03 3.21
N LEU A 133 16.78 8.44 2.37
CA LEU A 133 16.78 6.98 2.13
C LEU A 133 18.08 6.52 1.47
N LEU A 134 18.61 7.28 0.52
CA LEU A 134 19.89 6.98 -0.14
C LEU A 134 21.07 7.06 0.84
N SER A 135 21.10 8.09 1.70
CA SER A 135 22.13 8.24 2.75
C SER A 135 22.09 7.10 3.78
N SER A 136 20.90 6.59 4.11
CA SER A 136 20.74 5.48 5.06
C SER A 136 21.22 4.13 4.50
N ASN A 137 21.21 3.92 3.18
CA ASN A 137 21.64 2.65 2.55
C ASN A 137 23.13 2.59 2.20
N ASN A 138 23.75 3.72 1.85
CA ASN A 138 25.15 3.75 1.40
C ASN A 138 26.19 3.71 2.53
N ASN A 139 25.77 3.91 3.80
CA ASN A 139 26.67 3.90 4.97
C ASN A 139 26.94 2.51 5.56
N ASN A 140 26.61 1.43 4.84
CA ASN A 140 26.85 0.05 5.28
C ASN A 140 28.32 -0.39 5.31
N SER A 141 29.26 0.46 4.89
CA SER A 141 30.62 0.01 4.65
C SER A 141 31.66 0.24 5.74
N ASN A 142 31.50 1.05 6.81
CA ASN A 142 32.64 1.21 7.74
C ASN A 142 32.46 1.68 9.21
N ASN A 143 31.29 2.02 9.80
CA ASN A 143 31.27 2.44 11.22
C ASN A 143 29.96 2.14 11.96
N GLU A 144 29.99 1.22 12.94
CA GLU A 144 28.81 0.78 13.68
C GLU A 144 28.29 1.80 14.73
N GLN A 145 29.13 2.75 15.19
CA GLN A 145 28.75 3.71 16.23
C GLN A 145 28.00 4.95 15.70
N GLN A 146 28.03 5.25 14.39
CA GLN A 146 27.22 6.31 13.78
C GLN A 146 25.83 5.83 13.31
N ARG A 147 25.53 4.52 13.40
CA ARG A 147 24.33 3.88 12.83
C ARG A 147 23.00 4.35 13.42
N LYS A 148 22.96 4.86 14.66
CA LYS A 148 21.70 5.25 15.31
C LYS A 148 21.21 6.67 14.97
N SER A 149 22.06 7.50 14.37
CA SER A 149 21.76 8.93 14.16
C SER A 149 21.07 9.23 12.81
N GLN A 150 21.07 8.31 11.85
CA GLN A 150 20.62 8.58 10.46
C GLN A 150 19.50 7.65 9.98
N GLN A 151 19.09 6.68 10.80
CA GLN A 151 18.00 5.78 10.43
C GLN A 151 16.66 6.50 10.64
N ILE A 152 15.86 6.58 9.58
CA ILE A 152 14.51 7.17 9.64
C ILE A 152 13.68 6.36 10.64
N THR A 153 13.20 7.02 11.68
CA THR A 153 12.35 6.39 12.69
C THR A 153 10.94 6.12 12.15
N GLU A 154 10.21 5.17 12.75
CA GLU A 154 8.82 4.89 12.36
C GLU A 154 7.94 6.14 12.43
N ARG A 155 8.17 6.99 13.44
CA ARG A 155 7.44 8.24 13.61
C ARG A 155 7.73 9.21 12.46
N GLU A 156 9.00 9.45 12.15
CA GLU A 156 9.40 10.34 11.07
C GLU A 156 8.93 9.86 9.70
N ARG A 157 9.00 8.55 9.44
CA ARG A 157 8.46 7.91 8.23
C ARG A 157 6.98 8.22 8.11
N ARG A 158 6.19 7.86 9.14
CA ARG A 158 4.75 8.06 9.14
C ARG A 158 4.37 9.53 8.96
N ASP A 159 5.03 10.43 9.68
CA ASP A 159 4.73 11.87 9.61
C ASP A 159 5.10 12.46 8.23
N THR A 160 6.23 12.04 7.65
CA THR A 160 6.65 12.44 6.30
C THR A 160 5.65 11.96 5.24
N ILE A 161 5.27 10.68 5.30
CA ILE A 161 4.32 10.08 4.35
C ILE A 161 2.94 10.71 4.52
N LYS A 162 2.47 10.90 5.75
CA LYS A 162 1.21 11.62 6.01
C LYS A 162 1.22 12.99 5.36
N ASN A 163 2.30 13.76 5.53
CA ASN A 163 2.42 15.09 4.94
C ASN A 163 2.45 15.07 3.41
N LEU A 164 3.09 14.08 2.79
CA LEU A 164 3.05 13.88 1.34
C LEU A 164 1.64 13.55 0.84
N LEU A 165 0.86 12.81 1.64
CA LEU A 165 -0.47 12.34 1.28
C LEU A 165 -1.59 13.30 1.73
N ASN A 166 -1.29 14.36 2.48
CA ASN A 166 -2.28 15.34 2.95
C ASN A 166 -3.21 15.86 1.85
N PRO A 167 -2.75 16.20 0.63
CA PRO A 167 -3.66 16.65 -0.43
C PRO A 167 -4.69 15.59 -0.83
N LEU A 168 -4.33 14.30 -0.74
CA LEU A 168 -5.24 13.18 -0.99
C LEU A 168 -6.23 13.01 0.19
N LEU A 169 -5.77 13.19 1.43
CA LEU A 169 -6.58 13.03 2.65
C LEU A 169 -7.55 14.20 2.90
N LEU A 170 -7.22 15.40 2.44
CA LEU A 170 -8.02 16.61 2.61
C LEU A 170 -8.98 16.86 1.44
N SER A 171 -8.90 16.05 0.38
CA SER A 171 -9.84 16.13 -0.73
C SER A 171 -11.25 15.84 -0.21
N PRO A 172 -12.23 16.74 -0.39
CA PRO A 172 -13.57 16.49 0.08
C PRO A 172 -14.14 15.29 -0.68
N MET A 173 -14.49 14.21 0.03
CA MET A 173 -15.45 13.21 -0.45
C MET A 173 -16.83 13.87 -0.55
N SER A 174 -17.00 14.76 -1.52
CA SER A 174 -18.31 15.31 -1.85
C SER A 174 -19.06 14.33 -2.75
N SER A 175 -20.33 14.10 -2.43
CA SER A 175 -21.38 13.40 -3.19
C SER A 175 -21.33 11.86 -3.26
N ASN A 176 -21.99 11.19 -2.30
CA ASN A 176 -23.00 10.13 -2.53
C ASN A 176 -23.42 9.39 -1.25
N LYS A 177 -23.73 10.13 -0.17
CA LYS A 177 -24.48 9.58 0.98
C LYS A 177 -25.70 10.47 1.23
N LYS A 178 -26.75 10.31 0.42
CA LYS A 178 -28.20 10.50 0.74
C LYS A 178 -29.05 10.65 -0.53
N GLU A 179 -29.28 9.54 -1.23
CA GLU A 179 -30.60 9.32 -1.84
C GLU A 179 -31.12 8.01 -1.27
N GLY A 180 -31.66 8.12 -0.04
CA GLY A 180 -32.51 7.08 0.50
C GLY A 180 -33.77 7.02 -0.36
N LEU A 181 -33.92 5.92 -1.09
CA LEU A 181 -35.15 5.48 -1.73
C LEU A 181 -36.30 5.50 -0.70
N ASN A 182 -37.02 6.62 -0.63
CA ASN A 182 -38.37 6.65 -0.07
C ASN A 182 -39.34 6.06 -1.11
N LEU A 183 -39.23 4.76 -1.34
CA LEU A 183 -40.30 3.98 -1.95
C LEU A 183 -41.42 3.87 -0.89
N LYS A 184 -42.37 4.82 -0.95
CA LYS A 184 -43.70 4.63 -0.35
C LYS A 184 -44.33 3.42 -1.02
N ILE A 185 -44.25 2.26 -0.38
CA ILE A 185 -45.07 1.11 -0.68
C ILE A 185 -46.42 1.35 0.02
N PRO A 186 -47.55 1.49 -0.69
CA PRO A 186 -48.85 1.43 -0.03
C PRO A 186 -49.14 -0.03 0.33
N PHE A 187 -49.13 -0.32 1.63
CA PHE A 187 -49.68 -1.56 2.19
C PHE A 187 -51.19 -1.55 2.00
N ASN A 188 -51.71 -2.29 1.02
CA ASN A 188 -53.10 -2.73 1.04
C ASN A 188 -53.20 -3.91 2.03
N GLN A 189 -53.69 -3.62 3.22
CA GLN A 189 -54.13 -4.65 4.16
C GLN A 189 -55.45 -5.24 3.68
N THR A 190 -55.38 -6.47 3.20
CA THR A 190 -56.51 -7.38 3.13
C THR A 190 -57.00 -7.65 4.55
N ILE A 191 -58.17 -7.13 4.93
CA ILE A 191 -58.91 -7.62 6.10
C ILE A 191 -60.13 -8.36 5.58
N VAL A 192 -60.06 -9.68 5.69
CA VAL A 192 -61.20 -10.58 5.71
C VAL A 192 -61.83 -10.48 7.10
N SER A 193 -63.11 -10.12 7.18
CA SER A 193 -63.96 -10.50 8.33
C SER A 193 -65.42 -10.56 7.91
N THR A 194 -65.88 -11.79 7.67
CA THR A 194 -67.19 -12.36 8.05
C THR A 194 -68.21 -11.42 8.70
N LEU A 195 -69.36 -11.24 8.04
CA LEU A 195 -70.71 -11.62 8.48
C LEU A 195 -71.65 -11.63 7.27
#